data_AF-A0A1I8FP27-F1
#
_entry.id   AF-A0A1I8FP27-F1
#
_cell.length_a   1.000
_cell.length_b   1.000
_cell.length_c   1.000
_cell.angle_alpha   90.00
_cell.angle_beta   90.00
_cell.angle_gamma   90.00
#
_symmetry.space_group_name_H-M   'P 1'
#
loop_
_entity.id
_entity.type
_entity.pdbx_description
1 polymer ?
#
loop_
_entity_poly.entity_id
_entity_poly.type
_entity_poly.pdbx_seq_one_letter_code
_entity_poly.pdbx_strand_id
1 'polypeptide(L)'
;FLETYHARIAIGVYNLCAERSYNHAKFKDRVEQFAMQDHNPPLIHTIPYFCTSVYKWLQTGTDYVAAIHCKAGKGRTGVMIACYLLYESFKGIHDNPPTYLSADAVLDLYDRQRTHNGKVLKYFINSFDYF
;
A
#
# COMPACT_ATOMS: atom_id res chain seq x y z
N PHE A 1 12.27 -10.36 -9.24
CA PHE A 1 11.36 -10.70 -8.12
C PHE A 1 9.91 -10.53 -8.50
N LEU A 2 9.39 -9.30 -8.72
CA LEU A 2 7.97 -9.10 -9.09
C LEU A 2 7.56 -9.92 -10.31
N GLU A 3 8.32 -9.85 -11.41
CA GLU A 3 8.01 -10.68 -12.59
C GLU A 3 8.28 -12.17 -12.39
N THR A 4 9.11 -12.53 -11.42
CA THR A 4 9.56 -13.91 -11.15
C THR A 4 8.60 -14.67 -10.23
N TYR A 5 8.05 -14.00 -9.22
CA TYR A 5 7.18 -14.60 -8.18
C TYR A 5 5.71 -14.15 -8.31
N HIS A 6 5.45 -13.12 -9.11
CA HIS A 6 4.12 -12.54 -9.31
C HIS A 6 3.78 -12.44 -10.82
N ALA A 7 4.33 -13.32 -11.65
CA ALA A 7 4.10 -13.35 -13.11
C ALA A 7 2.62 -13.38 -13.53
N ARG A 8 1.75 -13.95 -12.67
CA ARG A 8 0.29 -14.04 -12.86
C ARG A 8 -0.50 -12.97 -12.10
N ILE A 9 0.18 -12.00 -11.48
CA ILE A 9 -0.39 -11.04 -10.53
C ILE A 9 -0.14 -9.63 -11.06
N ALA A 10 -1.18 -8.81 -11.09
CA ALA A 10 -1.08 -7.42 -11.50
C ALA A 10 -0.56 -6.58 -10.33
N ILE A 11 0.64 -6.00 -10.46
CA ILE A 11 1.24 -5.15 -9.42
C ILE A 11 1.15 -3.69 -9.81
N GLY A 12 0.50 -2.90 -8.96
CA GLY A 12 0.47 -1.44 -9.00
C GLY A 12 1.39 -0.89 -7.91
N VAL A 13 2.29 0.03 -8.27
CA VAL A 13 3.31 0.57 -7.37
C VAL A 13 2.92 1.97 -6.92
N TYR A 14 2.99 2.23 -5.62
CA TYR A 14 2.64 3.50 -5.00
C TYR A 14 3.88 4.09 -4.33
N ASN A 15 4.47 5.08 -4.98
CA ASN A 15 5.68 5.74 -4.52
C ASN A 15 5.33 6.94 -3.63
N LEU A 16 5.67 6.86 -2.35
CA LEU A 16 5.44 7.93 -1.37
C LEU A 16 6.61 8.94 -1.30
N CYS A 17 7.70 8.72 -2.04
CA CYS A 17 8.86 9.61 -2.02
C CYS A 17 8.59 10.87 -2.87
N ALA A 18 8.73 12.05 -2.26
CA ALA A 18 8.84 13.30 -3.00
C ALA A 18 10.23 13.45 -3.64
N GLU A 19 11.24 12.87 -3.00
CA GLU A 19 12.66 13.05 -3.30
C GLU A 19 13.21 12.11 -4.38
N ARG A 20 12.45 11.10 -4.81
CA ARG A 20 12.91 10.05 -5.72
C ARG A 20 11.81 9.63 -6.68
N SER A 21 12.16 9.58 -7.96
CA SER A 21 11.42 8.88 -9.01
C SER A 21 12.35 7.87 -9.69
N TYR A 22 11.76 6.95 -10.44
CA TYR A 22 12.48 5.94 -11.22
C TYR A 22 11.75 5.71 -12.53
N ASN A 23 12.35 4.98 -13.45
CA ASN A 23 11.71 4.69 -14.74
C ASN A 23 10.47 3.80 -14.54
N HIS A 24 9.27 4.36 -14.76
CA HIS A 24 7.99 3.68 -14.59
C HIS A 24 7.77 2.54 -15.59
N ALA A 25 8.46 2.56 -16.73
CA ALA A 25 8.39 1.49 -17.73
C ALA A 25 8.82 0.12 -17.16
N LYS A 26 9.68 0.12 -16.13
CA LYS A 26 10.08 -1.10 -15.40
C LYS A 26 8.93 -1.79 -14.67
N PHE A 27 7.81 -1.08 -14.46
CA PHE A 27 6.61 -1.57 -13.78
C PHE A 27 5.38 -1.56 -14.70
N LYS A 28 5.59 -1.57 -16.02
CA LYS A 28 4.53 -1.49 -17.04
C LYS A 28 3.69 -0.21 -16.89
N ASP A 29 4.33 0.88 -16.47
CA ASP A 29 3.72 2.19 -16.21
C ASP A 29 2.59 2.19 -15.16
N ARG A 30 2.52 1.15 -14.32
CA ARG A 30 1.59 1.04 -13.19
C ARG A 30 2.19 1.63 -11.93
N VAL A 31 2.62 2.89 -12.00
CA VAL A 31 3.23 3.60 -10.88
C VAL A 31 2.46 4.89 -10.63
N GLU A 32 1.96 5.06 -9.41
CA GLU A 32 1.38 6.31 -8.93
C GLU A 32 2.27 6.94 -7.87
N GLN A 33 2.42 8.26 -7.93
CA GLN A 33 3.24 9.01 -6.98
C GLN A 33 2.36 9.84 -6.05
N PHE A 34 2.50 9.59 -4.75
CA PHE A 34 1.88 10.36 -3.67
C PHE A 34 3.01 11.02 -2.88
N ALA A 35 3.56 12.10 -3.42
CA ALA A 35 4.76 12.73 -2.90
C ALA A 35 4.57 13.23 -1.45
N MET A 36 5.31 12.62 -0.52
CA MET A 36 5.36 13.04 0.88
C MET A 36 6.79 13.45 1.23
N GLN A 37 6.99 14.66 1.77
CA GLN A 37 8.31 15.09 2.25
C GLN A 37 8.79 14.20 3.41
N ASP A 38 10.10 13.96 3.47
CA ASP A 38 10.68 13.17 4.56
C ASP A 38 10.44 13.88 5.91
N HIS A 39 10.13 13.11 6.96
CA HIS A 39 9.79 13.59 8.31
C HIS A 39 8.51 14.42 8.49
N ASN A 40 7.70 14.60 7.45
CA ASN A 40 6.40 15.25 7.55
C ASN A 40 5.24 14.24 7.43
N PRO A 41 4.12 14.44 8.16
CA PRO A 41 2.91 13.67 7.92
C PRO A 41 2.38 13.90 6.49
N PRO A 42 1.60 12.96 5.93
CA PRO A 42 0.91 13.19 4.68
C PRO A 42 -0.02 14.40 4.83
N LEU A 43 -0.19 15.15 3.75
CA LEU A 43 -1.25 16.15 3.71
C LEU A 43 -2.59 15.43 3.86
N ILE A 44 -3.42 15.84 4.82
CA ILE A 44 -4.66 15.11 5.13
C ILE A 44 -5.56 14.90 3.90
N HIS A 45 -5.55 15.88 2.98
CA HIS A 45 -6.34 15.81 1.75
C HIS A 45 -5.81 14.77 0.75
N THR A 46 -4.56 14.31 0.83
CA THR A 46 -4.03 13.27 -0.08
C THR A 46 -4.44 11.86 0.33
N ILE A 47 -4.79 11.65 1.61
CA ILE A 47 -5.12 10.34 2.16
C ILE A 47 -6.35 9.73 1.45
N PRO A 48 -7.49 10.43 1.26
CA PRO A 48 -8.65 9.86 0.58
C PRO A 48 -8.38 9.47 -0.89
N TYR A 49 -7.58 10.27 -1.61
CA TYR A 49 -7.19 9.98 -2.99
C TYR A 49 -6.34 8.72 -3.06
N PHE A 50 -5.34 8.62 -2.18
CA PHE A 50 -4.51 7.44 -2.03
C PHE A 50 -5.34 6.19 -1.74
N CYS A 51 -6.20 6.23 -0.71
CA CYS A 51 -7.02 5.08 -0.34
C CYS A 51 -7.96 4.67 -1.47
N THR A 52 -8.56 5.63 -2.16
CA THR A 52 -9.46 5.36 -3.29
C THR A 52 -8.71 4.75 -4.48
N SER A 53 -7.49 5.21 -4.77
CA SER A 53 -6.68 4.67 -5.85
C SER A 53 -6.29 3.21 -5.57
N VAL A 54 -5.71 2.94 -4.40
CA VAL A 54 -5.35 1.58 -3.96
C VAL A 54 -6.58 0.67 -3.94
N TYR A 55 -7.70 1.16 -3.43
CA TYR A 55 -8.95 0.40 -3.39
C TYR A 55 -9.42 -0.02 -4.78
N LYS A 56 -9.47 0.93 -5.75
CA LYS A 56 -9.86 0.63 -7.13
C LYS A 56 -8.92 -0.40 -7.77
N TRP A 57 -7.62 -0.25 -7.53
CA TRP A 57 -6.62 -1.20 -8.01
C TRP A 57 -6.89 -2.61 -7.51
N LEU A 58 -7.04 -2.77 -6.19
CA LEU A 58 -7.27 -4.07 -5.56
C LEU A 58 -8.66 -4.65 -5.89
N GLN A 59 -9.68 -3.80 -6.03
CA GLN A 59 -11.02 -4.23 -6.41
C GLN A 59 -11.07 -4.87 -7.81
N THR A 60 -10.08 -4.62 -8.68
CA THR A 60 -10.04 -5.17 -10.04
C THR A 60 -9.99 -6.70 -10.04
N GLY A 61 -9.33 -7.33 -9.07
CA GLY A 61 -9.24 -8.78 -8.98
C GLY A 61 -8.42 -9.26 -7.79
N THR A 62 -8.64 -10.51 -7.38
CA THR A 62 -7.94 -11.11 -6.24
C THR A 62 -6.46 -11.42 -6.52
N ASP A 63 -6.04 -11.29 -7.77
CA ASP A 63 -4.67 -11.35 -8.27
C ASP A 63 -4.03 -9.96 -8.45
N TYR A 64 -4.68 -8.88 -7.98
CA TYR A 64 -4.12 -7.53 -7.97
C TYR A 64 -3.44 -7.24 -6.63
N VAL A 65 -2.24 -6.68 -6.69
CA VAL A 65 -1.39 -6.39 -5.52
C VAL A 65 -0.91 -4.95 -5.57
N ALA A 66 -0.92 -4.26 -4.44
CA ALA A 66 -0.37 -2.92 -4.29
C ALA A 66 1.03 -2.98 -3.66
N ALA A 67 2.02 -2.37 -4.27
CA ALA A 67 3.35 -2.22 -3.69
C ALA A 67 3.54 -0.78 -3.24
N ILE A 68 3.28 -0.49 -1.96
CA ILE A 68 3.49 0.84 -1.39
C ILE A 68 4.89 0.92 -0.80
N HIS A 69 5.62 1.96 -1.15
CA HIS A 69 6.92 2.20 -0.56
C HIS A 69 7.25 3.67 -0.34
N CYS A 70 8.20 3.91 0.56
CA CYS A 70 8.91 5.18 0.67
C CYS A 70 10.42 4.91 0.57
N LYS A 71 11.26 5.71 1.24
CA LYS A 71 12.72 5.50 1.29
C LYS A 71 13.13 4.37 2.22
N ALA A 72 12.47 4.29 3.38
CA ALA A 72 12.83 3.38 4.46
C ALA A 72 11.59 2.65 5.01
N GLY A 73 10.52 2.46 4.24
CA GLY A 73 9.33 1.65 4.60
C GLY A 73 8.71 1.80 6.01
N LYS A 74 9.03 2.81 6.82
CA LYS A 74 8.66 2.87 8.26
C LYS A 74 7.45 3.77 8.44
N GLY A 75 7.67 5.04 8.80
CA GLY A 75 6.63 5.99 9.20
C GLY A 75 5.64 6.33 8.09
N ARG A 76 6.11 6.88 6.96
CA ARG A 76 5.24 7.29 5.83
C ARG A 76 4.40 6.12 5.29
N THR A 77 5.05 4.99 5.07
CA THR A 77 4.40 3.77 4.58
C THR A 77 3.39 3.21 5.59
N GLY A 78 3.73 3.17 6.88
CA GLY A 78 2.81 2.67 7.90
C GLY A 78 1.57 3.52 8.07
N VAL A 79 1.71 4.85 8.07
CA VAL A 79 0.56 5.77 8.14
C VAL A 79 -0.38 5.55 6.95
N MET A 80 0.15 5.51 5.73
CA MET A 80 -0.68 5.36 4.53
C MET A 80 -1.36 3.98 4.46
N ILE A 81 -0.66 2.91 4.86
CA ILE A 81 -1.24 1.57 4.94
C ILE A 81 -2.33 1.52 6.02
N ALA A 82 -2.11 2.08 7.20
CA ALA A 82 -3.11 2.13 8.25
C ALA A 82 -4.36 2.91 7.80
N CYS A 83 -4.18 4.07 7.14
CA CYS A 83 -5.30 4.81 6.56
C CYS A 83 -6.08 3.98 5.52
N TYR A 84 -5.38 3.19 4.70
CA TYR A 84 -6.03 2.31 3.73
C TYR A 84 -6.77 1.14 4.41
N LEU A 85 -6.17 0.45 5.37
CA LEU A 85 -6.81 -0.66 6.09
C LEU A 85 -8.07 -0.20 6.81
N LEU A 86 -8.04 1.00 7.40
CA LEU A 86 -9.22 1.63 7.96
C LEU A 86 -10.29 1.84 6.88
N TYR A 87 -9.91 2.47 5.76
CA TYR A 87 -10.82 2.72 4.64
C TYR A 87 -11.45 1.43 4.09
N GLU A 88 -10.66 0.38 3.88
CA GLU A 88 -11.13 -0.95 3.45
C GLU A 88 -12.10 -1.54 4.48
N SER A 89 -11.81 -1.43 5.78
CA SER A 89 -12.67 -1.97 6.84
C SER A 89 -14.08 -1.38 6.83
N PHE A 90 -14.24 -0.12 6.40
CA PHE A 90 -15.55 0.52 6.25
C PHE A 90 -16.23 0.21 4.92
N LYS A 91 -15.48 -0.07 3.86
CA LYS A 91 -16.04 -0.34 2.53
C LYS A 91 -16.32 -1.82 2.25
N GLY A 92 -15.55 -2.72 2.84
CA GLY A 92 -15.44 -4.10 2.35
C GLY A 92 -14.73 -4.16 0.99
N ILE A 93 -14.25 -5.34 0.61
CA ILE A 93 -13.60 -5.55 -0.68
C ILE A 93 -13.88 -6.95 -1.22
N HIS A 94 -14.23 -7.03 -2.50
CA HIS A 94 -14.74 -8.24 -3.14
C HIS A 94 -15.94 -8.83 -2.36
N ASP A 95 -15.89 -10.11 -2.02
CA ASP A 95 -16.92 -10.80 -1.24
C ASP A 95 -16.76 -10.61 0.29
N ASN A 96 -15.74 -9.85 0.73
CA ASN A 96 -15.53 -9.58 2.15
C ASN A 96 -16.36 -8.37 2.59
N PRO A 97 -17.28 -8.53 3.56
CA PRO A 97 -18.09 -7.43 4.06
C PRO A 97 -17.26 -6.44 4.92
N PRO A 98 -17.77 -5.22 5.15
CA PRO A 98 -17.17 -4.28 6.08
C PRO A 98 -17.01 -4.87 7.50
N THR A 99 -15.87 -4.55 8.13
CA THR A 99 -15.51 -5.01 9.48
C THR A 99 -15.45 -3.87 10.51
N TYR A 100 -15.53 -2.61 10.07
CA TYR A 100 -15.65 -1.41 10.91
C TYR A 100 -14.61 -1.34 12.05
N LEU A 101 -13.33 -1.44 11.70
CA LEU A 101 -12.23 -1.45 12.68
C LEU A 101 -11.98 -0.06 13.27
N SER A 102 -11.53 -0.02 14.53
CA SER A 102 -10.98 1.21 15.13
C SER A 102 -9.57 1.49 14.64
N ALA A 103 -9.11 2.73 14.79
CA ALA A 103 -7.73 3.11 14.46
C ALA A 103 -6.71 2.25 15.23
N ASP A 104 -6.93 2.01 16.52
CA ASP A 104 -6.05 1.17 17.35
C ASP A 104 -6.01 -0.27 16.84
N ALA A 105 -7.17 -0.85 16.48
CA ALA A 105 -7.22 -2.19 15.92
C ALA A 105 -6.47 -2.29 14.59
N VAL A 106 -6.55 -1.26 13.75
CA VAL A 106 -5.81 -1.20 12.47
C VAL A 106 -4.31 -1.09 12.70
N LEU A 107 -3.87 -0.28 13.66
CA LEU A 107 -2.45 -0.16 14.01
C LEU A 107 -1.90 -1.47 14.59
N ASP A 108 -2.63 -2.11 15.49
CA ASP A 108 -2.30 -3.44 16.02
C ASP A 108 -2.20 -4.48 14.90
N LEU A 109 -3.15 -4.46 13.96
CA LEU A 109 -3.11 -5.32 12.79
C LEU A 109 -1.84 -5.07 11.99
N TYR A 110 -1.55 -3.82 11.64
CA TYR A 110 -0.35 -3.45 10.89
C TYR A 110 0.93 -3.89 11.60
N ASP A 111 1.06 -3.66 12.91
CA ASP A 111 2.25 -3.96 13.69
C ASP A 111 2.50 -5.47 13.80
N ARG A 112 1.48 -6.28 14.10
CA ARG A 112 1.59 -7.75 14.16
C ARG A 112 2.09 -8.35 12.86
N GLN A 113 1.65 -7.75 11.77
CA GLN A 113 1.83 -8.26 10.43
C GLN A 113 3.11 -7.72 9.77
N ARG A 114 3.61 -6.56 10.24
CA ARG A 114 4.94 -6.03 9.91
C ARG A 114 6.07 -6.72 10.68
N THR A 115 5.81 -7.27 11.86
CA THR A 115 6.83 -7.83 12.76
C THR A 115 6.99 -9.35 12.69
N HIS A 116 6.05 -10.10 12.09
CA HIS A 116 6.21 -11.55 11.86
C HIS A 116 5.67 -12.00 10.49
N ASN A 117 6.45 -12.88 9.84
CA ASN A 117 6.24 -13.46 8.52
C ASN A 117 4.78 -13.86 8.21
N GLY A 118 4.17 -13.18 7.23
CA GLY A 118 3.58 -13.93 6.10
C GLY A 118 2.10 -13.78 5.75
N LYS A 119 1.30 -12.84 6.29
CA LYS A 119 -0.13 -12.72 5.85
C LYS A 119 -0.68 -11.35 5.42
N VAL A 120 -0.13 -10.21 5.85
CA VAL A 120 -0.41 -8.86 5.24
C VAL A 120 0.08 -8.79 3.81
N LEU A 121 1.17 -9.53 3.57
CA LEU A 121 2.05 -9.42 2.41
C LEU A 121 1.41 -9.89 1.10
N LYS A 122 0.10 -10.16 1.09
CA LYS A 122 -0.65 -10.22 -0.17
C LYS A 122 -0.95 -8.83 -0.72
N TYR A 123 -1.13 -7.82 0.12
CA TYR A 123 -1.56 -6.49 -0.33
C TYR A 123 -0.50 -5.42 -0.29
N PHE A 124 0.59 -5.59 0.48
CA PHE A 124 1.62 -4.57 0.66
C PHE A 124 3.03 -5.16 0.70
N ILE A 125 3.79 -4.98 -0.39
CA ILE A 125 5.22 -5.26 -0.43
C ILE A 125 5.96 -4.03 0.10
N ASN A 126 6.48 -4.12 1.33
CA ASN A 126 7.40 -3.12 1.86
C ASN A 126 8.76 -3.28 1.18
N SER A 127 9.13 -2.34 0.31
CA SER A 127 10.27 -2.48 -0.60
C SER A 127 11.66 -2.31 0.04
N PHE A 128 11.78 -2.42 1.37
CA PHE A 128 13.06 -2.21 2.04
C PHE A 128 14.14 -3.22 1.58
N ASP A 129 13.72 -4.38 1.06
CA ASP A 129 14.61 -5.44 0.59
C ASP A 129 14.76 -5.50 -0.94
N TYR A 130 14.24 -4.50 -1.68
CA TYR A 130 14.13 -4.60 -3.15
C TYR A 130 14.61 -3.37 -3.94
N PHE A 131 15.11 -2.33 -3.26
CA PHE A 131 15.78 -1.17 -3.88
C PHE A 131 17.09 -0.83 -3.18
#